data_AF-A0A955VPW6-F1
#
_entry.id   AF-A0A955VPW6-F1
#
_cell.length_a   1.000
_cell.length_b   1.000
_cell.length_c   1.000
_cell.angle_alpha   90.00
_cell.angle_beta   90.00
_cell.angle_gamma   90.00
#
_symmetry.space_group_name_H-M   'P 1'
#
loop_
_entity.id
_entity.type
_entity.pdbx_description
1 polymer ?
#
loop_
_entity_poly.entity_id
_entity_poly.type
_entity_poly.pdbx_seq_one_letter_code
_entity_poly.pdbx_strand_id
1 'polypeptide(L)'
;MRRLVVGVGFLAFVGAAGAQEPTYRSAERLPTPAKLERSGQEIDKMKGTLKQALERLKSARERKDILQVNCVNDKLSAIKGLLKISEEAQANLKEAARQEDEELVNHEFTKISIAGIRVENFRVEVEGCVGEASQYTGETVVDTYIDPNIRSDDPTEEPPETLPPVATERPEPVSGSE
;
A
#
# COMPACT_ATOMS: atom_id res chain seq x y z
N MET A 1 -22.88 63.08 6.78
CA MET A 1 -23.66 61.83 6.80
C MET A 1 -23.02 60.86 5.82
N ARG A 2 -22.41 59.78 6.33
CA ARG A 2 -21.58 58.82 5.57
C ARG A 2 -22.42 57.56 5.34
N ARG A 3 -22.83 57.29 4.09
CA ARG A 3 -23.57 56.07 3.73
C ARG A 3 -22.55 54.96 3.46
N LEU A 4 -22.58 53.91 4.30
CA LEU A 4 -21.88 52.65 4.05
C LEU A 4 -22.66 51.86 2.99
N VAL A 5 -21.99 51.43 1.94
CA VAL A 5 -22.46 50.38 1.03
C VAL A 5 -21.63 49.13 1.35
N VAL A 6 -22.27 48.12 1.94
CA VAL A 6 -21.66 46.81 2.20
C VAL A 6 -21.86 45.97 0.94
N GLY A 7 -20.82 45.89 0.11
CA GLY A 7 -20.76 44.97 -1.02
C GLY A 7 -20.29 43.60 -0.55
N VAL A 8 -21.18 42.62 -0.53
CA VAL A 8 -20.85 41.21 -0.35
C VAL A 8 -20.20 40.71 -1.64
N GLY A 9 -18.86 40.73 -1.67
CA GLY A 9 -18.06 40.19 -2.77
C GLY A 9 -17.95 38.67 -2.66
N PHE A 10 -18.67 37.96 -3.52
CA PHE A 10 -18.55 36.51 -3.70
C PHE A 10 -17.26 36.23 -4.49
N LEU A 11 -16.19 35.88 -3.81
CA LEU A 11 -14.92 35.45 -4.42
C LEU A 11 -15.08 34.01 -4.95
N ALA A 12 -15.29 33.88 -6.26
CA ALA A 12 -15.19 32.61 -6.96
C ALA A 12 -13.71 32.21 -7.09
N PHE A 13 -13.25 31.28 -6.25
CA PHE A 13 -11.98 30.58 -6.45
C PHE A 13 -12.14 29.57 -7.60
N VAL A 14 -11.71 29.96 -8.80
CA VAL A 14 -11.47 29.02 -9.91
C VAL A 14 -10.13 28.36 -9.67
N GLY A 15 -10.14 27.24 -8.95
CA GLY A 15 -8.97 26.36 -8.82
C GLY A 15 -8.85 25.48 -10.07
N ALA A 16 -7.95 25.85 -11.00
CA ALA A 16 -7.53 24.95 -12.06
C ALA A 16 -6.64 23.85 -11.46
N ALA A 17 -7.21 22.69 -11.20
CA ALA A 17 -6.46 21.46 -10.95
C ALA A 17 -5.81 21.01 -12.26
N GLY A 18 -4.66 21.61 -12.60
CA GLY A 18 -3.84 21.15 -13.71
C GLY A 18 -3.21 19.81 -13.35
N ALA A 19 -3.81 18.71 -13.81
CA ALA A 19 -3.13 17.42 -13.82
C ALA A 19 -1.90 17.56 -14.73
N GLN A 20 -0.70 17.58 -14.15
CA GLN A 20 0.55 17.59 -14.92
C GLN A 20 0.63 16.30 -15.73
N GLU A 21 0.55 16.42 -17.05
CA GLU A 21 0.73 15.29 -17.94
C GLU A 21 2.14 14.70 -17.77
N PRO A 22 2.27 13.36 -17.83
CA PRO A 22 3.57 12.73 -17.69
C PRO A 22 4.55 13.22 -18.77
N THR A 23 5.75 13.63 -18.35
CA THR A 23 6.79 14.28 -19.17
C THR A 23 7.20 13.50 -20.40
N TYR A 24 7.07 12.17 -20.39
CA TYR A 24 7.45 11.30 -21.51
C TYR A 24 6.50 11.40 -22.72
N ARG A 25 5.23 11.78 -22.55
CA ARG A 25 4.26 11.88 -23.66
C ARG A 25 4.56 13.01 -24.65
N SER A 26 5.45 13.92 -24.27
CA SER A 26 5.86 15.06 -25.09
C SER A 26 7.32 14.97 -25.52
N ALA A 27 7.94 13.79 -25.49
CA ALA A 27 9.35 13.59 -25.86
C ALA A 27 9.65 14.22 -27.24
N GLU A 28 8.83 13.95 -28.25
CA GLU A 28 8.97 14.46 -29.62
C GLU A 28 8.91 16.00 -29.72
N ARG A 29 8.26 16.68 -28.78
CA ARG A 29 8.09 18.13 -28.78
C ARG A 29 9.26 18.87 -28.13
N LEU A 30 10.17 18.14 -27.49
CA LEU A 30 11.30 18.73 -26.77
C LEU A 30 12.54 18.77 -27.67
N PRO A 31 13.29 19.88 -27.69
CA PRO A 31 14.56 19.93 -28.39
C PRO A 31 15.60 19.04 -27.71
N THR A 32 16.48 18.42 -28.49
CA THR A 32 17.50 17.46 -28.02
C THR A 32 18.38 17.98 -26.87
N PRO A 33 18.86 19.23 -26.86
CA PRO A 33 19.57 19.79 -25.71
C PRO A 33 18.74 19.78 -24.41
N ALA A 34 17.44 20.08 -24.50
CA ALA A 34 16.55 20.05 -23.34
C ALA A 34 16.30 18.61 -22.86
N LYS A 35 16.24 17.62 -23.76
CA LYS A 35 16.16 16.20 -23.38
C LYS A 35 17.40 15.77 -22.61
N LEU A 36 18.60 16.14 -23.08
CA LEU A 36 19.86 15.85 -22.41
C LEU A 36 19.92 16.44 -21.01
N GLU A 37 19.58 17.73 -20.85
CA GLU A 37 19.54 18.39 -19.55
C GLU A 37 18.54 17.71 -18.60
N ARG A 38 17.29 17.52 -19.05
CA ARG A 38 16.23 16.92 -18.23
C ARG A 38 16.57 15.48 -17.85
N SER A 39 17.14 14.69 -18.74
CA SER A 39 17.56 13.32 -18.44
C SER A 39 18.58 13.27 -17.29
N GLY A 40 19.51 14.23 -17.24
CA GLY A 40 20.49 14.34 -16.15
C GLY A 40 19.82 14.67 -14.82
N GLN A 41 18.90 15.64 -14.84
CA GLN A 41 18.12 16.00 -13.66
C GLN A 41 17.30 14.82 -13.12
N GLU A 42 16.66 14.03 -13.99
CA GLU A 42 15.91 12.84 -13.58
C GLU A 42 16.82 11.78 -12.95
N ILE A 43 18.01 11.54 -13.51
CA ILE A 43 18.98 10.61 -12.93
C ILE A 43 19.47 11.09 -11.56
N ASP A 44 19.71 12.38 -11.39
CA ASP A 44 20.10 12.95 -10.09
C ASP A 44 18.99 12.81 -9.04
N LYS A 45 17.72 13.01 -9.43
CA LYS A 45 16.57 12.72 -8.56
C LYS A 45 16.51 11.25 -8.16
N MET A 46 16.67 10.33 -9.13
CA MET A 46 16.68 8.89 -8.87
C MET A 46 17.81 8.49 -7.90
N LYS A 47 18.99 9.09 -8.03
CA LYS A 47 20.10 8.92 -7.07
C LYS A 47 19.75 9.44 -5.69
N GLY A 48 19.02 10.54 -5.60
CA GLY A 48 18.45 11.06 -4.35
C GLY A 48 17.55 10.04 -3.67
N THR A 49 16.58 9.48 -4.41
CA THR A 49 15.66 8.44 -3.91
C THR A 49 16.41 7.19 -3.46
N LEU A 50 17.43 6.76 -4.21
CA LEU A 50 18.28 5.63 -3.83
C LEU A 50 18.96 5.86 -2.46
N LYS A 51 19.52 7.06 -2.24
CA LYS A 51 20.14 7.42 -0.96
C LYS A 51 19.13 7.39 0.19
N GLN A 52 17.94 7.96 -0.02
CA GLN A 52 16.87 7.96 0.99
C GLN A 52 16.44 6.53 1.36
N ALA A 53 16.27 5.66 0.36
CA ALA A 53 15.93 4.25 0.60
C ALA A 53 17.03 3.49 1.37
N LEU A 54 18.30 3.78 1.09
CA LEU A 54 19.43 3.21 1.82
C LEU A 54 19.45 3.65 3.30
N GLU A 55 19.19 4.93 3.58
CA GLU A 55 19.08 5.42 4.96
C GLU A 55 17.89 4.80 5.70
N ARG A 56 16.73 4.67 5.02
CA ARG A 56 15.55 4.00 5.61
C ARG A 56 15.85 2.53 5.92
N LEU A 57 16.56 1.83 5.04
CA LEU A 57 16.99 0.45 5.25
C LEU A 57 17.94 0.34 6.44
N LYS A 58 18.92 1.24 6.56
CA LYS A 58 19.85 1.29 7.69
C LYS A 58 19.09 1.44 9.01
N SER A 59 18.18 2.42 9.05
CA SER A 59 17.34 2.68 10.22
C SER A 59 16.46 1.48 10.62
N ALA A 60 15.88 0.78 9.64
CA ALA A 60 15.11 -0.44 9.88
C ALA A 60 15.96 -1.58 10.46
N ARG A 61 17.20 -1.76 9.96
CA ARG A 61 18.16 -2.75 10.48
C ARG A 61 18.58 -2.44 11.91
N GLU A 62 18.84 -1.17 12.23
CA GLU A 62 19.21 -0.73 13.59
C GLU A 62 18.09 -1.02 14.60
N ARG A 63 16.83 -0.83 14.20
CA ARG A 63 15.65 -1.19 15.01
C ARG A 63 15.30 -2.68 15.01
N LYS A 64 16.02 -3.50 14.23
CA LYS A 64 15.74 -4.94 14.02
C LYS A 64 14.31 -5.21 13.51
N ASP A 65 13.79 -4.30 12.70
CA ASP A 65 12.45 -4.40 12.11
C ASP A 65 12.51 -5.22 10.81
N ILE A 66 12.32 -6.54 10.92
CA ILE A 66 12.50 -7.47 9.81
C ILE A 66 11.50 -7.20 8.68
N LEU A 67 10.26 -6.85 9.02
CA LEU A 67 9.21 -6.55 8.04
C LEU A 67 9.58 -5.30 7.23
N GLN A 68 10.00 -4.23 7.91
CA GLN A 68 10.43 -3.02 7.22
C GLN A 68 11.70 -3.24 6.40
N VAL A 69 12.67 -4.02 6.90
CA VAL A 69 13.89 -4.38 6.14
C VAL A 69 13.54 -5.08 4.84
N ASN A 70 12.63 -6.05 4.86
CA ASN A 70 12.21 -6.79 3.67
C ASN A 70 11.47 -5.89 2.67
N CYS A 71 10.52 -5.09 3.15
CA CYS A 71 9.78 -4.13 2.33
C CYS A 71 10.73 -3.15 1.62
N VAL A 72 11.64 -2.53 2.37
CA VAL A 72 12.58 -1.54 1.81
C VAL A 72 13.59 -2.21 0.86
N ASN A 73 14.09 -3.41 1.17
CA ASN A 73 15.02 -4.14 0.29
C ASN A 73 14.41 -4.47 -1.09
N ASP A 74 13.13 -4.86 -1.13
CA ASP A 74 12.42 -5.13 -2.38
C ASP A 74 12.40 -3.87 -3.27
N LYS A 75 11.92 -2.75 -2.73
CA LYS A 75 11.86 -1.48 -3.47
C LYS A 75 13.23 -0.94 -3.83
N LEU A 76 14.21 -1.07 -2.93
CA LEU A 76 15.59 -0.65 -3.16
C LEU A 76 16.21 -1.39 -4.35
N SER A 77 15.93 -2.68 -4.49
CA SER A 77 16.43 -3.48 -5.63
C SER A 77 15.83 -2.99 -6.95
N ALA A 78 14.53 -2.68 -6.97
CA ALA A 78 13.86 -2.12 -8.14
C ALA A 78 14.39 -0.71 -8.50
N ILE A 79 14.62 0.17 -7.51
CA ILE A 79 15.21 1.50 -7.72
C ILE A 79 16.60 1.38 -8.35
N LYS A 80 17.46 0.49 -7.84
CA LYS A 80 18.80 0.26 -8.39
C LYS A 80 18.75 -0.22 -9.85
N GLY A 81 17.84 -1.14 -10.16
CA GLY A 81 17.64 -1.64 -11.52
C GLY A 81 17.26 -0.52 -12.49
N LEU A 82 16.28 0.31 -12.13
CA LEU A 82 15.83 1.43 -12.95
C LEU A 82 16.88 2.52 -13.11
N LEU A 83 17.64 2.82 -12.05
CA LEU A 83 18.75 3.77 -12.14
C LEU A 83 19.81 3.29 -13.12
N LYS A 84 20.20 2.00 -13.06
CA LYS A 84 21.16 1.42 -14.01
C LYS A 84 20.67 1.52 -15.46
N ILE A 85 19.42 1.17 -15.72
CA ILE A 85 18.80 1.29 -17.06
C ILE A 85 18.85 2.75 -17.53
N SER A 86 18.58 3.70 -16.62
CA SER A 86 18.56 5.13 -16.96
C SER A 86 19.95 5.68 -17.25
N GLU A 87 20.98 5.25 -16.51
CA GLU A 87 22.37 5.64 -16.77
C GLU A 87 22.87 5.11 -18.12
N GLU A 88 22.52 3.87 -18.46
CA GLU A 88 22.81 3.29 -19.78
C GLU A 88 22.06 4.03 -20.90
N ALA A 89 20.75 4.27 -20.71
CA ALA A 89 19.95 5.05 -21.66
C ALA A 89 20.49 6.48 -21.82
N GLN A 90 21.04 7.10 -20.78
CA GLN A 90 21.63 8.44 -20.90
C GLN A 90 22.93 8.43 -21.73
N ALA A 91 23.73 7.38 -21.62
CA ALA A 91 24.90 7.22 -22.48
C ALA A 91 24.47 7.08 -23.95
N ASN A 92 23.46 6.26 -24.21
CA ASN A 92 22.89 6.05 -25.56
C ASN A 92 22.24 7.33 -26.11
N LEU A 93 21.50 8.08 -25.28
CA LEU A 93 20.90 9.37 -25.63
C LEU A 93 21.96 10.37 -26.10
N LYS A 94 23.10 10.45 -25.38
CA LYS A 94 24.23 11.33 -25.76
C LYS A 94 24.87 10.91 -27.07
N GLU A 95 24.95 9.61 -27.33
CA GLU A 95 25.48 9.10 -28.60
C GLU A 95 24.52 9.37 -29.76
N ALA A 96 23.24 9.05 -29.60
CA ALA A 96 22.20 9.32 -30.60
C ALA A 96 22.12 10.82 -30.95
N ALA A 97 22.26 11.70 -29.95
CA ALA A 97 22.29 13.15 -30.16
C ALA A 97 23.51 13.60 -30.99
N ARG A 98 24.66 12.91 -30.90
CA ARG A 98 25.84 13.18 -31.74
C ARG A 98 25.66 12.67 -33.16
N GLN A 99 24.89 11.60 -33.33
CA GLN A 99 24.58 10.99 -34.63
C GLN A 99 23.39 11.64 -35.32
N GLU A 100 22.75 12.64 -34.70
CA GLU A 100 21.53 13.29 -35.18
C GLU A 100 20.36 12.31 -35.41
N ASP A 101 20.35 11.19 -34.67
CA ASP A 101 19.29 10.18 -34.71
C ASP A 101 18.16 10.57 -33.73
N GLU A 102 17.22 11.37 -34.23
CA GLU A 102 16.10 11.89 -33.42
C GLU A 102 15.15 10.78 -32.92
N GLU A 103 14.98 9.68 -33.66
CA GLU A 103 14.15 8.55 -33.23
C GLU A 103 14.76 7.90 -31.99
N LEU A 104 16.06 7.59 -32.05
CA LEU A 104 16.77 7.00 -30.93
C LEU A 104 16.88 7.97 -29.75
N VAL A 105 17.08 9.27 -30.01
CA VAL A 105 17.05 10.32 -28.97
C VAL A 105 15.70 10.30 -28.22
N ASN A 106 14.59 10.25 -28.96
CA ASN A 106 13.25 10.21 -28.36
C ASN A 106 13.03 8.94 -27.52
N HIS A 107 13.47 7.80 -28.04
CA HIS A 107 13.34 6.51 -27.37
C HIS A 107 14.11 6.47 -26.04
N GLU A 108 15.39 6.84 -26.06
CA GLU A 108 16.23 6.81 -24.85
C GLU A 108 15.77 7.83 -23.81
N PHE A 109 15.35 9.02 -24.23
CA PHE A 109 14.76 10.01 -23.32
C PHE A 109 13.46 9.50 -22.68
N THR A 110 12.62 8.81 -23.45
CA THR A 110 11.36 8.23 -22.97
C THR A 110 11.62 7.15 -21.91
N LYS A 111 12.61 6.27 -22.12
CA LYS A 111 13.02 5.26 -21.12
C LYS A 111 13.40 5.91 -19.79
N ILE A 112 14.26 6.93 -19.82
CA ILE A 112 14.72 7.64 -18.62
C ILE A 112 13.53 8.30 -17.90
N SER A 113 12.63 8.92 -18.67
CA SER A 113 11.45 9.61 -18.12
C SER A 113 10.49 8.63 -17.42
N ILE A 114 10.24 7.47 -18.03
CA ILE A 114 9.39 6.41 -17.43
C ILE A 114 10.05 5.82 -16.18
N ALA A 115 11.37 5.57 -16.24
CA ALA A 115 12.12 5.07 -15.09
C ALA A 115 12.09 6.07 -13.92
N GLY A 116 12.25 7.37 -14.18
CA GLY A 116 12.14 8.43 -13.18
C GLY A 116 10.80 8.42 -12.46
N ILE A 117 9.68 8.36 -13.21
CA ILE A 117 8.33 8.25 -12.64
C ILE A 117 8.20 7.00 -11.76
N ARG A 118 8.74 5.86 -12.23
CA ARG A 118 8.64 4.61 -11.47
C ARG A 118 9.48 4.63 -10.19
N VAL A 119 10.66 5.23 -10.23
CA VAL A 119 11.50 5.44 -9.04
C VAL A 119 10.80 6.37 -8.05
N GLU A 120 10.12 7.41 -8.52
CA GLU A 120 9.35 8.31 -7.66
C GLU A 120 8.17 7.58 -6.98
N ASN A 121 7.48 6.68 -7.69
CA ASN A 121 6.48 5.81 -7.08
C ASN A 121 7.09 4.91 -6.00
N PHE A 122 8.28 4.36 -6.25
CA PHE A 122 8.99 3.57 -5.24
C PHE A 122 9.43 4.40 -4.03
N ARG A 123 9.71 5.71 -4.19
CA ARG A 123 9.96 6.60 -3.05
C ARG A 123 8.78 6.59 -2.08
N VAL A 124 7.56 6.76 -2.59
CA VAL A 124 6.34 6.74 -1.79
C VAL A 124 6.11 5.36 -1.16
N GLU A 125 6.34 4.27 -1.92
CA GLU A 125 6.25 2.91 -1.38
C GLU A 125 7.27 2.66 -0.25
N VAL A 126 8.51 3.16 -0.37
CA VAL A 126 9.54 3.08 0.68
C VAL A 126 9.13 3.88 1.92
N GLU A 127 8.54 5.06 1.75
CA GLU A 127 8.03 5.87 2.86
C GLU A 127 6.91 5.14 3.60
N GLY A 128 6.04 4.48 2.85
CA GLY A 128 4.94 3.64 3.34
C GLY A 128 5.34 2.28 3.91
N CYS A 129 6.61 1.87 3.84
CA CYS A 129 7.07 0.67 4.53
C CYS A 129 6.96 0.85 6.05
N VAL A 130 5.88 0.32 6.62
CA VAL A 130 5.62 0.30 8.07
C VAL A 130 6.24 -0.92 8.73
N GLY A 131 6.54 -0.75 10.02
CA GLY A 131 7.19 -1.76 10.86
C GLY A 131 6.22 -2.67 11.61
N GLU A 132 6.76 -3.72 12.23
CA GLU A 132 6.00 -4.66 13.09
C GLU A 132 5.23 -3.96 14.21
N ALA A 133 5.83 -2.96 14.86
CA ALA A 133 5.16 -2.17 15.90
C ALA A 133 3.92 -1.41 15.42
N SER A 134 3.81 -1.16 14.11
CA SER A 134 2.64 -0.48 13.53
C SER A 134 1.47 -1.43 13.28
N GLN A 135 1.68 -2.76 13.38
CA GLN A 135 0.63 -3.77 13.23
C GLN A 135 0.11 -4.30 14.58
N TYR A 136 0.79 -4.00 15.69
CA TYR A 136 0.34 -4.37 17.02
C TYR A 136 -0.79 -3.44 17.48
N THR A 137 -2.04 -3.92 17.43
CA THR A 137 -3.23 -3.19 17.89
C THR A 137 -3.49 -3.31 19.40
N GLY A 138 -2.60 -3.98 20.15
CA GLY A 138 -2.85 -4.36 21.53
C GLY A 138 -3.71 -5.60 21.67
N GLU A 139 -4.05 -5.93 22.91
CA GLU A 139 -4.98 -7.01 23.26
C GLU A 139 -6.42 -6.58 22.97
N THR A 140 -7.19 -7.42 22.29
CA THR A 140 -8.61 -7.13 22.00
C THR A 140 -9.42 -7.30 23.28
N VAL A 141 -9.92 -6.19 23.83
CA VAL A 141 -10.87 -6.22 24.95
C VAL A 141 -12.27 -6.46 24.40
N VAL A 142 -12.86 -7.61 24.75
CA VAL A 142 -14.25 -7.93 24.42
C VAL A 142 -15.09 -7.72 25.67
N ASP A 143 -15.81 -6.60 25.72
CA ASP A 143 -16.83 -6.37 26.73
C ASP A 143 -18.11 -7.12 26.34
N THR A 144 -18.55 -8.06 27.16
CA THR A 144 -19.84 -8.74 26.99
C THR A 144 -20.86 -8.16 27.97
N TYR A 145 -22.01 -7.76 27.44
CA TYR A 145 -23.18 -7.42 28.23
C TYR A 145 -24.17 -8.57 28.14
N ILE A 146 -24.44 -9.22 29.28
CA ILE A 146 -25.44 -10.27 29.40
C ILE A 146 -26.73 -9.61 29.91
N ASP A 147 -27.80 -9.67 29.12
CA ASP A 147 -29.10 -9.12 29.52
C ASP A 147 -29.63 -9.88 30.75
N PRO A 148 -30.00 -9.19 31.85
CA PRO A 148 -30.51 -9.85 33.06
C PRO A 148 -31.82 -10.61 32.86
N ASN A 149 -32.51 -10.43 31.72
CA ASN A 149 -33.72 -11.17 31.36
C ASN A 149 -33.44 -12.41 30.50
N ILE A 150 -32.18 -12.78 30.26
CA ILE A 150 -31.91 -14.08 29.63
C ILE A 150 -32.24 -15.22 30.59
N ARG A 151 -32.73 -16.32 30.02
CA ARG A 151 -32.94 -17.57 30.73
C ARG A 151 -31.61 -18.09 31.29
N SER A 152 -31.61 -18.48 32.57
CA SER A 152 -30.44 -19.05 33.25
C SER A 152 -30.31 -20.56 33.07
N ASP A 153 -31.36 -21.21 32.56
CA ASP A 153 -31.39 -22.64 32.27
C ASP A 153 -30.88 -22.92 30.85
N ASP A 154 -29.95 -23.86 30.72
CA ASP A 154 -29.46 -24.33 29.43
C ASP A 154 -30.54 -25.24 28.80
N PRO A 155 -31.15 -24.85 27.66
CA PRO A 155 -32.19 -25.64 27.03
C PRO A 155 -31.68 -26.96 26.42
N THR A 156 -30.36 -27.22 26.43
CA THR A 156 -29.77 -28.52 26.07
C THR A 156 -29.57 -29.47 27.25
N GLU A 157 -29.79 -29.03 28.50
CA GLU A 157 -29.83 -29.93 29.66
C GLU A 157 -31.25 -30.46 29.88
N GLU A 158 -31.54 -31.66 29.37
CA GLU A 158 -32.78 -32.37 29.71
C GLU A 158 -32.73 -32.89 31.16
N PRO A 159 -33.79 -32.68 31.97
CA PRO A 159 -33.89 -33.32 33.28
C PRO A 159 -33.77 -34.84 33.12
N PRO A 160 -33.09 -35.55 34.04
CA PRO A 160 -33.02 -37.01 33.96
C PRO A 160 -34.45 -37.59 33.98
N GLU A 161 -34.83 -38.30 32.92
CA GLU A 161 -36.08 -39.04 32.89
C GLU A 161 -36.07 -40.07 34.03
N THR A 162 -36.84 -39.82 35.09
CA THR A 162 -37.09 -40.84 36.10
C THR A 162 -38.08 -41.84 35.50
N LEU A 163 -37.57 -42.82 34.77
CA LEU A 163 -38.38 -43.96 34.33
C LEU A 163 -38.88 -44.71 35.58
N PRO A 164 -40.18 -45.05 35.67
CA PRO A 164 -40.67 -45.90 36.75
C PRO A 164 -39.94 -47.25 36.70
N PRO A 165 -39.69 -47.90 37.85
CA PRO A 165 -39.02 -49.19 37.86
C PRO A 165 -39.80 -50.19 37.00
N VAL A 166 -39.13 -50.74 35.99
CA VAL A 166 -39.65 -51.88 35.24
C VAL A 166 -39.81 -53.03 36.23
N ALA A 167 -41.04 -53.54 36.40
CA ALA A 167 -41.27 -54.74 37.18
C ALA A 167 -40.51 -55.91 36.52
N THR A 168 -39.40 -56.33 37.12
CA THR A 168 -38.58 -57.46 36.66
C THR A 168 -39.11 -58.80 37.15
N GLU A 169 -40.21 -58.81 37.91
CA GLU A 169 -40.82 -60.05 38.37
C GLU A 169 -41.53 -60.73 37.20
N ARG A 170 -41.02 -61.91 36.83
CA ARG A 170 -41.69 -62.83 35.92
C ARG A 170 -43.04 -63.21 36.55
N PRO A 171 -44.19 -62.98 35.87
CA PRO A 171 -45.47 -63.37 36.42
C PRO A 171 -45.48 -64.88 36.73
N GLU A 172 -46.11 -65.26 37.84
CA GLU A 172 -46.21 -66.66 38.24
C GLU A 172 -46.83 -67.51 37.13
N PRO A 173 -46.38 -68.76 36.94
CA PRO A 173 -46.97 -69.63 35.95
C PRO A 173 -48.44 -69.87 36.30
N VAL A 174 -49.34 -69.51 35.40
CA VAL A 174 -50.77 -69.87 35.52
C VAL A 174 -50.86 -71.39 35.47
N SER A 175 -51.10 -72.02 36.62
CA SER A 175 -51.45 -73.43 36.72
C SER A 175 -52.90 -73.57 36.24
N GLY A 176 -53.08 -74.04 35.00
CA GLY A 176 -54.38 -74.41 34.48
C GLY A 176 -54.88 -75.69 35.14
N SER A 177 -56.03 -75.62 35.79
CA SER A 177 -56.78 -76.77 36.28
C SER A 177 -57.86 -77.16 35.26
N GLU A 178 -57.65 -78.26 34.55
CA GLU A 178 -58.69 -79.17 34.05
C GLU A 178 -58.22 -80.61 34.21
#